data_AF-A0A5K0X490-F1
#
_entry.id   AF-A0A5K0X490-F1
#
_cell.length_a   1.000
_cell.length_b   1.000
_cell.length_c   1.000
_cell.angle_alpha   90.00
_cell.angle_beta   90.00
_cell.angle_gamma   90.00
#
_symmetry.space_group_name_H-M   'P 1'
#
loop_
_entity.id
_entity.type
_entity.pdbx_description
1 polymer ?
#
loop_
_entity_poly.entity_id
_entity_poly.type
_entity_poly.pdbx_seq_one_letter_code
_entity_poly.pdbx_strand_id
1 'polypeptide(L)' 'LLRNRLVTTARKSINQNSNLNQLYGNMQEAYQQMQTPLINQGASSI' A
#
# COMPACT_ATOMS: atom_id res chain seq x y z
N LEU A 1 -5.58 1.63 12.90
CA LEU A 1 -4.35 1.91 12.11
C LEU A 1 -4.54 1.63 10.62
N LEU A 2 -5.04 0.44 10.25
CA LEU A 2 -5.24 0.03 8.84
C LEU A 2 -6.13 0.97 8.04
N ARG A 3 -7.29 1.34 8.60
CA ARG A 3 -8.20 2.31 7.98
C ARG A 3 -7.51 3.65 7.66
N ASN A 4 -6.68 4.17 8.57
CA ASN A 4 -5.96 5.43 8.34
C ASN A 4 -4.95 5.29 7.20
N ARG A 5 -4.22 4.16 7.14
CA ARG A 5 -3.26 3.90 6.05
C ARG A 5 -3.95 3.82 4.70
N LEU A 6 -5.07 3.10 4.61
CA LEU A 6 -5.86 2.99 3.37
C LEU A 6 -6.36 4.36 2.91
N VAL A 7 -6.87 5.19 3.82
CA VAL A 7 -7.33 6.56 3.50
C VAL A 7 -6.17 7.44 3.03
N THR A 8 -5.00 7.38 3.67
CA THR A 8 -3.81 8.13 3.25
C THR A 8 -3.31 7.66 1.88
N THR A 9 -3.26 6.36 1.64
CA THR A 9 -2.84 5.77 0.36
C THR A 9 -3.80 6.17 -0.76
N ALA A 10 -5.10 6.03 -0.54
CA ALA A 10 -6.11 6.44 -1.51
C ALA A 10 -6.00 7.93 -1.86
N ARG A 11 -5.87 8.78 -0.83
CA ARG A 11 -5.70 10.23 -1.03
C ARG A 11 -4.44 10.56 -1.83
N LYS A 12 -3.33 9.87 -1.58
CA LYS A 12 -2.08 10.03 -2.32
C LYS A 12 -2.23 9.63 -3.79
N SER A 13 -2.84 8.48 -4.07
CA SER A 13 -3.08 8.00 -5.44
C SER A 13 -3.99 8.94 -6.23
N ILE A 14 -5.06 9.46 -5.60
CA ILE A 14 -5.96 10.44 -6.21
C ILE A 14 -5.20 11.73 -6.54
N ASN A 15 -4.35 12.21 -5.61
CA ASN A 15 -3.54 13.40 -5.83
C ASN A 15 -2.48 13.24 -6.94
N GLN A 16 -2.09 11.99 -7.25
CA GLN A 16 -1.13 11.67 -8.31
C GLN A 16 -1.81 11.36 -9.66
N ASN A 17 -3.12 11.61 -9.82
CA ASN A 17 -3.92 11.20 -10.99
C ASN A 17 -3.74 9.72 -11.34
N SER A 18 -3.53 8.87 -10.33
CA SER A 18 -3.38 7.44 -10.53
C SER A 18 -4.68 6.86 -11.09
N ASN A 19 -4.57 6.00 -12.10
CA ASN A 19 -5.74 5.31 -12.62
C ASN A 19 -6.30 4.31 -11.58
N LEU A 20 -7.51 3.82 -11.82
CA LEU A 20 -8.20 2.90 -10.90
C LEU A 20 -7.39 1.63 -10.58
N ASN A 21 -6.64 1.11 -11.55
CA ASN A 21 -5.79 -0.06 -11.36
C ASN A 21 -4.64 0.23 -10.38
N GLN A 22 -4.00 1.40 -10.51
CA GLN A 22 -2.96 1.85 -9.58
C GLN A 22 -3.52 2.13 -8.19
N LEU A 23 -4.73 2.70 -8.08
CA LEU A 23 -5.39 2.92 -6.80
C LEU A 23 -5.64 1.58 -6.08
N TYR A 24 -6.16 0.59 -6.79
CA TYR A 24 -6.45 -0.74 -6.24
C TYR A 24 -5.16 -1.46 -5.81
N GLY A 25 -4.11 -1.43 -6.63
CA GLY A 25 -2.79 -1.98 -6.29
C GLY A 25 -2.18 -1.34 -5.05
N ASN A 26 -2.19 -0.01 -4.98
CA ASN A 26 -1.69 0.73 -3.82
C ASN A 26 -2.45 0.38 -2.52
N MET A 27 -3.78 0.20 -2.59
CA MET A 27 -4.56 -0.24 -1.44
C MET A 27 -4.23 -1.68 -1.03
N GLN A 28 -4.02 -2.59 -1.98
CA GLN A 28 -3.64 -3.97 -1.71
C GLN A 28 -2.25 -4.07 -1.07
N GLU A 29 -1.27 -3.29 -1.55
CA GLU A 29 0.06 -3.20 -0.92
C GLU A 29 -0.02 -2.64 0.50
N ALA A 30 -0.80 -1.59 0.72
CA ALA A 30 -0.99 -1.03 2.05
C ALA A 30 -1.65 -2.03 3.02
N TYR A 31 -2.57 -2.86 2.51
CA TYR A 31 -3.19 -3.95 3.26
C TYR A 31 -2.16 -5.05 3.60
N GLN A 32 -1.37 -5.50 2.61
CA GLN A 32 -0.32 -6.51 2.80
C GLN A 32 0.77 -6.05 3.78
N GLN A 33 1.22 -4.80 3.68
CA GLN A 33 2.24 -4.20 4.55
C GLN A 33 1.78 -4.08 6.01
N MET A 34 0.47 -4.03 6.24
CA MET A 34 -0.11 -3.91 7.58
C MET A 34 -0.60 -5.23 8.15
N GLN A 35 -1.02 -6.17 7.29
CA GLN A 35 -1.40 -7.52 7.70
C GLN A 35 -0.18 -8.43 7.92
N THR A 36 0.96 -8.07 7.33
CA THR A 36 2.21 -8.83 7.46
C THR A 36 3.22 -8.00 8.27
N PRO A 37 3.39 -8.21 9.58
CA PRO A 37 4.42 -7.49 10.31
C PRO A 37 5.86 -7.92 9.93
N LEU A 38 6.08 -8.99 9.14
CA LEU A 38 7.39 -9.69 9.15
C LEU A 38 7.84 -10.42 7.86
N ILE A 39 7.28 -10.18 6.66
CA ILE A 39 7.71 -10.92 5.43
C ILE A 39 8.29 -10.01 4.34
N ASN A 40 8.72 -8.78 4.65
CA ASN A 40 9.47 -7.98 3.67
C ASN A 40 10.64 -7.16 4.24
N GLN A 41 11.32 -7.69 5.27
CA GLN A 41 12.66 -7.20 5.66
C GLN A 41 13.77 -8.21 5.32
N GLY A 42 13.53 -9.09 4.35
CA GLY A 42 14.46 -10.17 3.99
C GLY A 42 14.62 -10.44 2.49
N ALA A 43 14.24 -9.51 1.61
CA ALA A 43 14.62 -9.58 0.19
C ALA A 43 15.67 -8.50 -0.15
N SER A 44 16.58 -8.24 0.80
CA SER A 44 17.96 -7.92 0.47
C SER A 44 18.75 -9.21 0.61
N SER A 45 18.80 -10.04 -0.43
CA SER A 45 19.84 -11.06 -0.54
C SER A 45 20.01 -11.50 -1.99
N ILE A 46 21.10 -10.97 -2.56
CA ILE A 46 21.93 -11.46 -3.68
C ILE A 46 21.36 -11.22 -5.09
#